data_AF-A0A9D3NNR9-F1
#
_entry.id   AF-A0A9D3NNR9-F1
#
_cell.length_a   1.000
_cell.length_b   1.000
_cell.length_c   1.000
_cell.angle_alpha   90.00
_cell.angle_beta   90.00
_cell.angle_gamma   90.00
#
_symmetry.space_group_name_H-M   'P 1'
#
loop_
_entity.id
_entity.type
_entity.pdbx_description
1 polymer ?
#
loop_
_entity_poly.entity_id
_entity_poly.type
_entity_poly.pdbx_seq_one_letter_code
_entity_poly.pdbx_strand_id
1 'polypeptide(L)'
;MILTRFAHEGKRCPTTHSILHNTNLISEECKAKMSNLVAHYYPIEIDSSKSVEEKIPHMVEWWMRAHDLLIQQKIKKVQLGQAVKRSGAMLRYFTHDA
;
A
#
# COMPACT_ATOMS: atom_id res chain seq x y z
N MET A 1 1.52 -10.42 9.32
CA MET A 1 2.99 -10.41 9.13
C MET A 1 3.27 -9.92 7.71
N ILE A 2 4.10 -8.89 7.50
CA ILE A 2 4.42 -8.40 6.14
C ILE A 2 5.53 -9.26 5.51
N LEU A 3 5.38 -9.62 4.23
CA LEU A 3 6.35 -10.43 3.49
C LEU A 3 7.58 -9.62 3.05
N THR A 4 7.39 -8.32 2.81
CA THR A 4 8.47 -7.41 2.43
C THR A 4 9.26 -6.93 3.65
N ARG A 5 10.51 -6.53 3.40
CA ARG A 5 11.32 -5.78 4.36
C ARG A 5 10.67 -4.45 4.65
N PHE A 6 10.95 -3.88 5.82
CA PHE A 6 10.53 -2.53 6.15
C PHE A 6 11.39 -1.48 5.42
N ALA A 7 12.72 -1.68 5.38
CA ALA A 7 13.66 -0.81 4.70
C ALA A 7 14.83 -1.61 4.10
N HIS A 8 15.47 -1.04 3.09
CA HIS A 8 16.68 -1.56 2.43
C HIS A 8 17.56 -0.37 2.04
N GLU A 9 18.86 -0.43 2.37
CA GLU A 9 19.84 0.63 2.07
C GLU A 9 19.38 2.04 2.53
N GLY A 10 18.78 2.12 3.72
CA GLY A 10 18.29 3.38 4.29
C GLY A 10 17.00 3.92 3.65
N LYS A 11 16.43 3.25 2.65
CA LYS A 11 15.15 3.62 2.01
C LYS A 11 14.03 2.68 2.45
N ARG A 12 12.82 3.23 2.65
CA ARG A 12 11.64 2.44 2.99
C ARG A 12 11.22 1.60 1.79
N CYS A 13 11.04 0.30 2.00
CA CYS A 13 10.55 -0.59 0.96
C CYS A 13 9.06 -0.33 0.71
N PRO A 14 8.59 -0.47 -0.54
CA PRO A 14 7.19 -0.23 -0.85
C PRO A 14 6.29 -1.32 -0.22
N THR A 15 5.12 -0.90 0.25
CA THR A 15 3.95 -1.78 0.40
C THR A 15 3.37 -2.10 -0.97
N THR A 16 2.58 -3.17 -1.09
CA THR A 16 1.89 -3.54 -2.35
C THR A 16 1.06 -2.40 -2.94
N HIS A 17 0.39 -1.61 -2.10
CA HIS A 17 -0.38 -0.44 -2.54
C HIS A 17 0.53 0.71 -3.00
N SER A 18 1.68 0.93 -2.33
CA SER A 18 2.63 1.96 -2.75
C SER A 18 3.36 1.63 -4.07
N ILE A 19 3.44 0.35 -4.45
CA ILE A 19 3.95 -0.04 -5.78
C ILE A 19 3.14 0.65 -6.87
N LEU A 20 1.81 0.69 -6.75
CA LEU A 20 0.94 1.34 -7.72
C LEU A 20 1.09 2.86 -7.70
N HIS A 21 1.27 3.46 -6.52
CA HIS A 21 1.54 4.89 -6.37
C HIS A 21 2.77 5.37 -7.13
N ASN A 22 3.83 4.57 -7.14
CA ASN A 22 5.10 4.93 -7.78
C ASN A 22 5.11 4.63 -9.29
N THR A 23 3.96 4.29 -9.87
CA THR A 23 3.81 4.01 -11.30
C THR A 23 2.96 5.07 -11.99
N ASN A 24 3.07 5.13 -13.32
CA ASN A 24 2.16 5.93 -14.15
C ASN A 24 0.85 5.18 -14.46
N LEU A 25 0.52 4.13 -13.69
CA LEU A 25 -0.71 3.33 -13.87
C LEU A 25 -1.93 3.98 -13.21
N ILE A 26 -1.70 4.93 -12.31
CA ILE A 26 -2.76 5.68 -11.63
C ILE A 26 -2.54 7.17 -11.85
N SER A 27 -3.63 7.92 -11.99
CA SER A 27 -3.59 9.37 -12.21
C SER A 27 -3.02 10.11 -11.00
N GLU A 28 -2.48 11.31 -11.22
CA GLU A 28 -2.02 12.18 -10.13
C GLU A 28 -3.15 12.57 -9.17
N GLU A 29 -4.37 12.71 -9.68
CA GLU A 29 -5.56 12.92 -8.84
C GLU A 29 -5.83 11.72 -7.93
N CYS A 30 -5.72 10.49 -8.46
CA CYS A 30 -5.86 9.28 -7.66
C CYS A 30 -4.76 9.18 -6.60
N LYS A 31 -3.51 9.53 -6.95
CA LYS A 31 -2.40 9.58 -5.98
C LYS A 31 -2.70 10.56 -4.85
N ALA A 32 -3.15 11.77 -5.18
CA ALA A 32 -3.50 12.78 -4.18
C ALA A 32 -4.64 12.31 -3.25
N LYS A 33 -5.72 11.74 -3.80
CA LYS A 33 -6.82 11.18 -3.00
C LYS A 33 -6.35 10.07 -2.07
N MET A 34 -5.51 9.17 -2.57
CA MET A 34 -4.99 8.07 -1.77
C MET A 34 -4.02 8.55 -0.69
N SER A 35 -3.18 9.56 -0.96
CA SER A 35 -2.36 10.22 0.05
C SER A 35 -3.20 10.86 1.16
N ASN A 36 -4.35 11.46 0.82
CA ASN A 36 -5.28 11.99 1.83
C ASN A 36 -5.89 10.88 2.70
N LEU A 37 -6.23 9.72 2.10
CA LEU A 37 -6.69 8.56 2.87
C LEU A 37 -5.60 8.10 3.85
N VAL A 38 -4.34 7.98 3.41
CA VAL A 38 -3.22 7.61 4.30
C VAL A 38 -3.07 8.63 5.42
N ALA A 39 -3.09 9.93 5.12
CA ALA A 39 -2.94 10.99 6.12
C ALA A 39 -4.02 10.94 7.20
N HIS A 40 -5.23 10.50 6.85
CA HIS A 40 -6.35 10.38 7.79
C HIS A 40 -6.32 9.07 8.60
N TYR A 41 -6.16 7.92 7.93
CA TYR A 41 -6.35 6.62 8.56
C TYR A 41 -5.08 6.04 9.18
N TYR A 42 -3.88 6.39 8.69
CA TYR A 42 -2.64 5.87 9.24
C TYR A 42 -2.42 6.23 10.71
N PRO A 43 -2.68 7.48 11.18
CA PRO A 43 -2.62 7.81 12.60
C PRO A 43 -3.54 6.93 13.45
N ILE A 44 -4.73 6.56 12.94
CA ILE A 44 -5.69 5.69 13.63
C ILE A 44 -5.17 4.25 13.71
N GLU A 45 -4.57 3.73 12.63
CA GLU A 45 -3.98 2.38 12.57
C GLU A 45 -2.92 2.21 13.68
N ILE A 46 -2.03 3.18 13.83
CA ILE A 46 -0.89 3.12 14.75
C ILE A 46 -1.20 3.60 16.17
N ASP A 47 -2.39 4.17 16.42
CA ASP A 47 -2.77 4.74 17.72
C ASP A 47 -2.78 3.67 18.83
N SER A 48 -1.81 3.70 19.74
CA SER A 48 -1.73 2.71 20.82
C SER A 48 -2.79 2.89 21.91
N SER A 49 -3.52 4.01 21.92
CA SER A 49 -4.59 4.28 22.90
C SER A 49 -5.92 3.61 22.55
N LYS A 50 -6.10 3.19 21.29
CA LYS A 50 -7.32 2.54 20.80
C LYS A 50 -7.20 1.03 20.79
N SER A 51 -8.30 0.36 21.14
CA SER A 51 -8.40 -1.09 21.01
C SER A 51 -8.42 -1.52 19.54
N VAL A 52 -8.18 -2.80 19.29
CA VAL A 52 -8.27 -3.35 17.92
C VAL A 52 -9.69 -3.23 17.39
N GLU A 53 -10.68 -3.50 18.23
CA GLU A 53 -12.11 -3.47 17.92
C GLU A 53 -12.55 -2.06 17.48
N GLU A 54 -12.05 -1.03 18.16
CA GLU A 54 -12.31 0.37 17.80
C GLU A 54 -11.69 0.75 16.45
N LYS A 55 -10.56 0.15 16.07
CA LYS A 55 -9.87 0.44 14.81
C LYS A 55 -10.45 -0.28 13.60
N ILE A 56 -11.01 -1.47 13.78
CA ILE A 56 -11.56 -2.30 12.69
C ILE A 56 -12.48 -1.51 11.73
N PRO A 57 -13.52 -0.77 12.18
CA PRO A 57 -14.41 -0.06 11.27
C PRO A 57 -13.66 0.98 10.42
N HIS A 58 -12.68 1.69 10.99
CA HIS A 58 -11.85 2.64 10.25
C HIS A 58 -10.97 1.96 9.20
N MET A 59 -10.39 0.80 9.52
CA MET A 59 -9.56 0.06 8.56
C MET A 59 -10.39 -0.50 7.40
N VAL A 60 -11.59 -0.99 7.69
CA VAL A 60 -12.53 -1.44 6.65
C VAL A 60 -12.89 -0.28 5.72
N GLU A 61 -13.26 0.86 6.28
CA GLU A 61 -13.58 2.05 5.50
C GLU A 61 -12.40 2.54 4.65
N TRP A 62 -11.21 2.59 5.24
CA TRP A 62 -9.99 2.99 4.54
C TRP A 62 -9.74 2.11 3.31
N TRP A 63 -9.73 0.79 3.50
CA TRP A 63 -9.44 -0.15 2.42
C TRP A 63 -10.53 -0.17 1.35
N MET A 64 -11.82 -0.04 1.72
CA MET A 64 -12.90 0.11 0.75
C MET A 64 -12.69 1.34 -0.14
N ARG A 65 -12.46 2.52 0.46
CA ARG A 65 -12.23 3.77 -0.27
C ARG A 65 -10.98 3.70 -1.15
N ALA A 66 -9.91 3.09 -0.65
CA ALA A 66 -8.67 2.90 -1.41
C ALA A 66 -8.89 2.00 -2.63
N HIS A 67 -9.61 0.88 -2.47
CA HIS A 67 -9.88 -0.04 -3.58
C HIS A 67 -10.83 0.56 -4.61
N ASP A 68 -11.84 1.33 -4.19
CA ASP A 68 -12.73 2.05 -5.11
C ASP A 68 -11.95 3.01 -6.03
N LEU A 69 -10.99 3.75 -5.47
CA LEU A 69 -10.12 4.63 -6.26
C LEU A 69 -9.27 3.84 -7.28
N LEU A 70 -8.72 2.69 -6.89
CA LEU A 70 -7.91 1.85 -7.78
C LEU A 70 -8.75 1.21 -8.90
N ILE A 71 -9.97 0.77 -8.60
CA ILE A 71 -10.90 0.20 -9.60
C ILE A 71 -11.19 1.23 -10.70
N GLN A 72 -11.37 2.50 -10.33
CA GLN A 72 -11.59 3.59 -11.29
C GLN A 72 -10.41 3.80 -12.26
N GLN A 73 -9.19 3.40 -11.88
CA GLN A 73 -8.01 3.50 -12.75
C GLN A 73 -7.96 2.42 -13.84
N LYS A 74 -8.80 1.39 -13.78
CA LYS A 74 -8.90 0.31 -14.79
C LYS A 74 -7.54 -0.34 -15.12
N ILE A 75 -6.73 -0.58 -14.09
CA ILE A 75 -5.38 -1.15 -14.21
C ILE A 75 -5.47 -2.55 -14.83
N LYS A 76 -4.75 -2.79 -15.93
CA LYS A 76 -4.74 -4.10 -16.59
C LYS A 76 -3.76 -5.03 -15.89
N LYS A 77 -4.13 -6.31 -15.73
CA LYS A 77 -3.29 -7.35 -15.10
C LYS A 77 -1.88 -7.43 -15.70
N VAL A 78 -1.75 -7.25 -17.02
CA VAL A 78 -0.46 -7.26 -17.74
C VAL A 78 0.49 -6.13 -17.31
N GLN A 79 -0.04 -5.01 -16.82
CA GLN A 79 0.76 -3.87 -16.38
C GLN A 79 1.35 -4.08 -14.97
N LEU A 80 0.74 -4.94 -14.16
CA LEU A 80 1.16 -5.20 -12.78
C LEU A 80 2.55 -5.85 -12.71
N GLY A 81 2.87 -6.77 -13.63
CA GLY A 81 4.19 -7.41 -13.66
C GLY A 81 5.31 -6.39 -13.83
N GLN A 82 5.12 -5.40 -14.70
CA GLN A 82 6.09 -4.33 -14.93
C GLN A 82 6.19 -3.37 -13.73
N ALA A 83 5.06 -3.08 -13.07
CA ALA A 83 5.02 -2.26 -11.86
C ALA A 83 5.82 -2.91 -10.72
N VAL A 84 5.58 -4.20 -10.47
CA VAL A 84 6.31 -4.96 -9.44
C VAL A 84 7.80 -5.02 -9.75
N LYS A 85 8.19 -5.31 -11.00
CA LYS A 85 9.60 -5.37 -11.40
C LYS A 85 10.37 -4.06 -11.17
N ARG A 86 9.69 -2.91 -11.25
CA ARG A 86 10.29 -1.57 -11.06
C ARG A 86 10.14 -1.03 -9.64
N SER A 87 9.45 -1.75 -8.76
CA SER A 87 9.05 -1.22 -7.45
C SER A 87 10.17 -1.12 -6.43
N GLY A 88 11.23 -1.93 -6.55
CA GLY A 88 12.22 -2.10 -5.49
C GLY A 88 11.67 -2.84 -4.26
N ALA A 89 10.55 -3.58 -4.41
CA ALA A 89 10.05 -4.45 -3.35
C ALA A 89 11.07 -5.56 -3.05
N MET A 90 11.40 -5.72 -1.77
CA MET A 90 12.36 -6.72 -1.31
C MET A 90 11.70 -7.62 -0.27
N LEU A 91 11.74 -8.94 -0.49
CA LEU A 91 11.28 -9.92 0.49
C LEU A 91 12.25 -9.98 1.69
N ARG A 92 11.73 -10.38 2.85
CA ARG A 92 12.57 -10.67 4.03
C ARG A 92 13.58 -11.78 3.72
N TYR A 93 14.65 -11.87 4.51
CA TYR A 93 15.65 -12.92 4.33
C TYR A 93 15.01 -14.32 4.45
N PHE A 94 15.60 -15.31 3.77
CA PHE A 94 15.19 -16.72 3.80
C PHE A 94 13.80 -17.05 3.22
N THR A 95 13.21 -16.16 2.42
CA THR A 95 11.92 -16.44 1.73
C THR A 95 12.06 -17.33 0.49
N HIS A 96 13.28 -17.68 0.06
CA HIS A 96 13.53 -18.51 -1.12
C HIS A 96 13.85 -19.97 -0.76
N ASP A 97 14.03 -20.25 0.54
CA ASP A 97 14.46 -21.55 1.08
C ASP A 97 13.29 -22.32 1.75
N ALA A 98 12.04 -21.97 1.42
CA ALA A 98 10.81 -22.56 1.96
C ALA A 98 9.96 -23.19 0.86
#